data_AF-A0A9D6WSK5-F1
#
_entry.id   AF-A0A9D6WSK5-F1
#
_cell.length_a   1.000
_cell.length_b   1.000
_cell.length_c   1.000
_cell.angle_alpha   90.00
_cell.angle_beta   90.00
_cell.angle_gamma   90.00
#
_symmetry.space_group_name_H-M   'P 1'
#
loop_
_entity.id
_entity.type
_entity.pdbx_description
1 polymer ?
#
loop_
_entity_poly.entity_id
_entity_poly.type
_entity_poly.pdbx_seq_one_letter_code
_entity_poly.pdbx_strand_id
1 'polypeptide(L)' 'WLSASGEPNTWVNVNDTLEVKLSALRAHASQIKNPAELEKRIRDRLRRADIDGEFYAEGFRVIRF' A
#
# COMPACT_ATOMS: atom_id res chain seq x y z
N TRP A 1 7.42 15.87 -0.95
CA TRP A 1 6.76 14.70 -1.56
C TRP A 1 5.50 14.40 -0.78
N LEU A 2 4.33 14.42 -1.42
CA LEU A 2 3.10 13.92 -0.82
C LEU A 2 3.05 12.41 -1.11
N SER A 3 3.25 11.59 -0.08
CA SER A 3 3.44 10.12 -0.23
C SER A 3 2.13 9.33 -0.36
N ALA A 4 0.97 10.01 -0.43
CA ALA A 4 -0.33 9.39 -0.61
C ALA A 4 -1.23 10.28 -1.47
N SER A 5 -2.07 9.66 -2.29
CA SER A 5 -3.12 10.35 -3.05
C SER A 5 -4.42 9.55 -3.02
N GLY A 6 -5.55 10.25 -2.89
CA GLY A 6 -6.88 9.67 -3.15
C GLY A 6 -7.17 9.49 -4.63
N GLU A 7 -6.39 10.13 -5.50
CA GLU A 7 -6.51 10.09 -6.96
C GLU A 7 -5.17 9.69 -7.60
N PRO A 8 -4.68 8.45 -7.36
CA PRO A 8 -3.44 8.00 -7.95
C PRO A 8 -3.55 7.92 -9.49
N ASN A 9 -2.46 8.27 -10.18
CA ASN A 9 -2.30 8.15 -11.63
C ASN A 9 -1.05 7.33 -12.02
N THR A 10 -0.37 6.75 -11.04
CA THR A 10 0.81 5.89 -11.22
C THR A 10 0.79 4.81 -10.14
N TRP A 11 1.12 3.58 -10.51
CA TRP A 11 1.09 2.41 -9.62
C TRP A 11 2.44 1.69 -9.65
N VAL A 12 2.90 1.27 -8.47
CA VAL A 12 4.12 0.49 -8.31
C VAL A 12 3.73 -0.86 -7.72
N ASN A 13 4.07 -1.97 -8.41
CA ASN A 13 3.83 -3.31 -7.90
C ASN A 13 4.67 -3.54 -6.63
N VAL A 14 4.05 -4.08 -5.59
CA VAL A 14 4.67 -4.34 -4.28
C VAL A 14 4.46 -5.77 -3.79
N ASN A 15 4.15 -6.73 -4.69
CA ASN A 15 3.93 -8.13 -4.30
C ASN A 15 5.10 -8.68 -3.47
N ASP A 16 6.32 -8.45 -3.93
CA ASP A 16 7.53 -8.98 -3.29
C ASP A 16 7.93 -8.23 -2.00
N THR A 17 7.37 -7.05 -1.78
CA THR A 17 7.79 -6.15 -0.67
C THR A 17 6.68 -5.85 0.33
N LEU A 18 5.46 -6.36 0.10
CA LEU A 18 4.32 -6.13 0.98
C LEU A 18 4.59 -6.58 2.42
N GLU A 19 5.18 -7.76 2.62
CA GLU A 19 5.47 -8.26 3.96
C GLU A 19 6.54 -7.42 4.70
N VAL A 20 7.49 -6.85 3.95
CA VAL A 20 8.47 -5.91 4.51
C VAL A 20 7.77 -4.64 4.98
N LYS A 21 6.84 -4.11 4.18
CA LYS A 21 6.01 -2.96 4.56
C LYS A 21 5.18 -3.23 5.81
N LEU A 22 4.49 -4.37 5.89
CA LEU A 22 3.66 -4.71 7.05
C LEU A 22 4.52 -4.88 8.31
N SER A 23 5.69 -5.50 8.18
CA SER A 23 6.65 -5.64 9.30
C SER A 23 7.20 -4.30 9.76
N ALA A 24 7.55 -3.41 8.82
CA ALA A 24 7.97 -2.05 9.14
C ALA A 24 6.86 -1.29 9.89
N LEU A 25 5.61 -1.40 9.46
CA LEU A 25 4.47 -0.79 10.15
C LEU A 25 4.30 -1.35 11.57
N ARG A 26 4.38 -2.66 11.77
CA ARG A 26 4.28 -3.28 13.10
C ARG A 26 5.32 -2.75 14.10
N ALA A 27 6.48 -2.31 13.63
CA ALA A 27 7.51 -1.72 14.50
C ALA A 27 7.05 -0.40 15.16
N HIS A 28 6.05 0.29 14.60
CA HIS A 28 5.45 1.50 15.18
C HIS A 28 4.39 1.18 16.25
N ALA A 29 4.76 0.34 17.22
CA ALA A 29 3.83 -0.23 18.20
C ALA A 29 3.07 0.82 19.03
N SER A 30 3.71 1.95 19.39
CA SER A 30 3.06 3.04 20.13
C SER A 30 2.01 3.80 19.31
N GLN A 31 2.05 3.70 17.98
CA GLN A 31 1.15 4.40 17.06
C GLN A 31 -0.02 3.51 16.60
N ILE A 32 0.12 2.18 16.67
CA ILE A 32 -0.84 1.23 16.09
C ILE A 32 -1.50 0.43 17.20
N LYS A 33 -2.77 0.74 17.47
CA LYS A 33 -3.56 0.06 18.50
C LYS A 33 -3.99 -1.36 18.11
N ASN A 34 -4.27 -1.59 16.82
CA ASN A 34 -4.69 -2.89 16.31
C ASN A 34 -3.95 -3.20 14.99
N PRO A 35 -2.80 -3.91 15.06
CA PRO A 35 -2.00 -4.24 13.89
C PRO A 35 -2.75 -5.09 12.86
N ALA A 36 -3.53 -6.09 13.29
CA ALA A 36 -4.23 -6.99 12.38
C ALA A 36 -5.28 -6.28 11.51
N GLU A 37 -6.07 -5.40 12.12
CA GLU A 37 -7.04 -4.58 11.38
C GLU A 37 -6.34 -3.59 10.43
N LEU A 38 -5.22 -3.00 10.84
CA LEU A 38 -4.44 -2.13 9.97
C LEU A 38 -3.89 -2.90 8.76
N GLU A 39 -3.35 -4.10 8.95
CA GLU A 39 -2.85 -4.95 7.87
C GLU A 39 -3.95 -5.29 6.87
N LYS A 40 -5.12 -5.71 7.34
CA LYS A 40 -6.28 -5.99 6.48
C LYS A 40 -6.62 -4.77 5.63
N ARG A 41 -6.76 -3.60 6.26
CA ARG A 41 -7.04 -2.33 5.55
C ARG A 41 -5.97 -1.99 4.51
N ILE A 42 -4.70 -2.28 4.79
CA ILE A 42 -3.61 -2.04 3.86
C ILE A 42 -3.68 -3.01 2.68
N ARG A 43 -3.87 -4.31 2.93
CA ARG A 43 -4.01 -5.29 1.84
C ARG A 43 -5.20 -4.95 0.95
N ASP A 44 -6.35 -4.60 1.53
CA ASP A 44 -7.53 -4.20 0.77
C ASP A 44 -7.29 -2.93 -0.05
N ARG A 45 -6.57 -1.94 0.51
CA ARG A 45 -6.22 -0.71 -0.22
C ARG A 45 -5.24 -0.94 -1.37
N LEU A 46 -4.30 -1.87 -1.21
CA LEU A 46 -3.27 -2.15 -2.21
C LEU A 46 -3.73 -3.15 -3.26
N ARG A 47 -4.77 -3.95 -2.98
CA ARG A 47 -5.28 -4.97 -3.90
C ARG A 47 -5.70 -4.32 -5.22
N ARG A 48 -5.20 -4.89 -6.30
CA ARG A 48 -5.50 -4.57 -7.69
C ARG A 48 -5.71 -5.87 -8.44
N ALA A 49 -6.41 -5.77 -9.56
CA ALA A 49 -6.63 -6.89 -10.47
C ALA A 49 -6.55 -6.36 -11.90
N ASP A 50 -5.98 -7.17 -12.77
CA ASP A 50 -6.02 -6.99 -14.22
C ASP A 50 -6.34 -8.33 -14.92
N ILE A 51 -6.02 -8.44 -16.21
CA ILE A 51 -6.25 -9.66 -16.99
C ILE A 51 -5.37 -10.84 -16.55
N ASP A 52 -4.21 -10.57 -15.93
CA ASP A 52 -3.22 -11.58 -15.54
C ASP A 52 -3.41 -12.03 -14.08
N GLY A 53 -4.24 -11.31 -13.31
CA GLY A 53 -4.73 -11.74 -12.01
C GLY A 53 -4.73 -10.65 -10.96
N GLU A 54 -4.80 -11.05 -9.70
CA GLU A 54 -4.72 -10.13 -8.56
C GLU A 54 -3.27 -9.88 -8.14
N PHE A 55 -2.97 -8.63 -7.80
CA PHE A 55 -1.67 -8.22 -7.27
C PHE A 55 -1.84 -7.04 -6.30
N TYR A 56 -0.76 -6.67 -5.63
CA TYR A 56 -0.70 -5.52 -4.74
C TYR A 56 0.12 -4.40 -5.38
N ALA A 57 -0.41 -3.19 -5.36
CA ALA A 57 0.30 -2.02 -5.84
C ALA A 57 0.04 -0.76 -5.00
N GLU A 58 1.09 0.03 -4.81
CA GLU A 58 1.00 1.36 -4.22
C GLU A 58 0.67 2.42 -5.27
N GLY A 59 -0.34 3.24 -4.97
CA GLY A 59 -0.78 4.33 -5.83
C GLY A 59 -0.14 5.66 -5.44
N PHE A 60 0.44 6.33 -6.43
CA PHE A 60 1.02 7.66 -6.34
C PHE A 60 0.39 8.60 -7.37
N ARG A 61 0.53 9.91 -7.17
CA ARG A 61 0.12 10.93 -8.14
C ARG A 61 1.33 11.72 -8.64
N VAL A 62 1.73 11.46 -9.87
CA VAL A 62 2.79 12.19 -10.57
C VAL A 62 2.17 13.42 -11.24
N ILE A 63 2.72 14.60 -10.96
CA ILE A 63 2.34 15.88 -11.59
C ILE A 63 3.48 16.28 -12.52
N ARG A 64 3.16 16.56 -13.79
CA ARG A 64 4.11 17.03 -14.81
C ARG A 64 3.73 18.45 -15.24
N PHE A 65 4.73 19.27 -15.50
CA PHE A 65 4.60 20.65 -15.99
C PHE A 65 5.14 20.74 -17.41
#